data_AF-A0A7Y1ZG58-F1
#
_entry.id   AF-A0A7Y1ZG58-F1
#
_cell.length_a   1.000
_cell.length_b   1.000
_cell.length_c   1.000
_cell.angle_alpha   90.00
_cell.angle_beta   90.00
_cell.angle_gamma   90.00
#
_symmetry.space_group_name_H-M   'P 1'
#
loop_
_entity.id
_entity.type
_entity.pdbx_description
1 polymer ?
#
loop_
_entity_poly.entity_id
_entity_poly.type
_entity_poly.pdbx_seq_one_letter_code
_entity_poly.pdbx_strand_id
1 'polypeptide(L)'
;MADLLQRYGRQTDVIAASFVDAAVFNFKDVAPCIYTSVPQGQATGLVLGALGEGVFPPVPEHITWQVPPDTGSIGGLPSDFFLEIVTPDFIADSRAVNLAVQVWTINSCEEMLRMIDLGVDAIMTDRPLLLADILNTPPAERSCN
;
A
#
# COMPACT_ATOMS: atom_id res chain seq x y z
N MET A 1 19.36 11.71 1.15
CA MET A 1 18.93 10.32 1.48
C MET A 1 19.22 9.38 0.33
N ALA A 2 18.73 9.64 -0.89
CA ALA A 2 18.97 8.83 -2.09
C ALA A 2 20.45 8.44 -2.29
N ASP A 3 21.36 9.42 -2.28
CA ASP A 3 22.81 9.15 -2.40
C ASP A 3 23.35 8.24 -1.30
N LEU A 4 22.82 8.35 -0.08
CA LEU A 4 23.27 7.54 1.06
C LEU A 4 22.90 6.08 0.84
N LEU A 5 21.67 5.81 0.41
CA LEU A 5 21.19 4.46 0.14
C LEU A 5 21.95 3.80 -1.02
N GLN A 6 22.28 4.58 -2.06
CA GLN A 6 23.13 4.10 -3.14
C GLN A 6 24.54 3.75 -2.68
N ARG A 7 25.18 4.65 -1.89
CA ARG A 7 26.52 4.42 -1.34
C ARG A 7 26.60 3.16 -0.47
N TYR A 8 25.53 2.81 0.22
CA TYR A 8 25.46 1.62 1.07
C TYR A 8 24.84 0.40 0.38
N GLY A 9 24.59 0.44 -0.92
CA GLY A 9 24.11 -0.74 -1.67
C GLY A 9 22.71 -1.22 -1.26
N ARG A 10 21.81 -0.30 -0.91
CA ARG A 10 20.46 -0.61 -0.39
C ARG A 10 19.38 -0.64 -1.48
N GLN A 11 19.70 -1.16 -2.66
CA GLN A 11 18.80 -1.09 -3.82
C GLN A 11 17.60 -2.03 -3.71
N THR A 12 17.76 -3.19 -3.06
CA THR A 12 16.78 -4.28 -3.11
C THR A 12 16.11 -4.58 -1.78
N ASP A 13 16.42 -3.83 -0.73
CA ASP A 13 15.95 -4.07 0.64
C ASP A 13 15.37 -2.82 1.32
N VAL A 14 15.17 -1.75 0.54
CA VAL A 14 14.53 -0.51 0.97
C VAL A 14 13.48 -0.11 -0.06
N ILE A 15 12.29 0.22 0.43
CA ILE A 15 11.24 0.90 -0.34
C ILE A 15 11.13 2.32 0.21
N ALA A 16 11.40 3.32 -0.62
CA ALA A 16 11.18 4.72 -0.26
C ALA A 16 9.73 5.13 -0.58
N ALA A 17 9.04 5.71 0.40
CA ALA A 17 7.66 6.11 0.28
C ALA A 17 7.46 7.57 0.70
N SER A 18 6.46 8.22 0.12
CA SER A 18 6.04 9.57 0.50
C SER A 18 4.62 9.86 0.04
N PHE A 19 3.90 10.68 0.83
CA PHE A 19 2.63 11.29 0.42
C PHE A 19 2.83 12.48 -0.54
N VAL A 20 4.08 12.91 -0.77
CA VAL A 20 4.41 14.05 -1.64
C VAL A 20 5.03 13.55 -2.93
N ASP A 21 4.28 13.66 -4.04
CA ASP A 21 4.69 13.19 -5.37
C ASP A 21 6.07 13.73 -5.79
N ALA A 22 6.30 15.03 -5.63
CA ALA A 22 7.57 15.67 -5.95
C ALA A 22 8.75 15.05 -5.17
N ALA A 23 8.54 14.57 -3.95
CA ALA A 23 9.60 13.92 -3.17
C ALA A 23 9.97 12.55 -3.77
N VAL A 24 9.00 11.77 -4.25
CA VAL A 24 9.25 10.47 -4.89
C VAL A 24 9.90 10.65 -6.26
N PHE A 25 9.42 11.60 -7.07
CA PHE A 25 10.01 11.87 -8.39
C PHE A 25 11.45 12.39 -8.27
N ASN A 26 11.71 13.36 -7.40
CA ASN A 26 13.07 13.84 -7.15
C ASN A 26 13.97 12.72 -6.59
N PHE A 27 13.43 11.79 -5.79
CA PHE A 27 14.18 10.64 -5.30
C PHE A 27 14.55 9.69 -6.44
N LYS A 28 13.61 9.42 -7.36
CA LYS A 28 13.83 8.56 -8.54
C LYS A 28 14.79 9.15 -9.55
N ASP A 29 14.82 10.47 -9.71
CA ASP A 29 15.82 11.15 -10.56
C ASP A 29 17.25 10.89 -10.08
N VAL A 30 17.45 10.77 -8.76
CA VAL A 30 18.78 10.51 -8.16
C VAL A 30 19.07 9.02 -8.04
N ALA A 31 18.09 8.21 -7.63
CA ALA A 31 18.26 6.79 -7.33
C ALA A 31 17.17 5.92 -8.01
N PRO A 32 17.18 5.82 -9.35
CA PRO A 32 16.13 5.13 -10.10
C PRO A 32 16.03 3.63 -9.78
N CYS A 33 17.16 3.03 -9.38
CA CYS A 33 17.28 1.61 -9.05
C CYS A 33 16.75 1.24 -7.65
N ILE A 34 16.46 2.21 -6.79
CA ILE A 34 15.88 1.93 -5.46
C ILE A 34 14.36 1.85 -5.60
N TYR A 35 13.76 0.85 -4.95
CA TYR A 35 12.32 0.66 -4.96
C TYR A 35 11.56 1.81 -4.28
N THR A 36 10.37 2.10 -4.80
CA THR A 36 9.47 3.12 -4.23
C THR A 36 8.03 2.64 -4.24
N SER A 37 7.22 3.17 -3.33
CA SER A 37 5.77 3.08 -3.43
C SER A 37 5.23 4.14 -4.40
N VAL A 38 4.02 3.91 -4.92
CA VAL A 38 3.27 4.94 -5.65
C VAL A 38 2.96 6.11 -4.69
N PRO A 39 3.25 7.38 -5.04
CA PRO A 39 2.93 8.53 -4.20
C PRO A 39 1.43 8.85 -4.20
N GLN A 40 0.96 9.60 -3.20
CA GLN A 40 -0.47 9.80 -2.95
C GLN A 40 -1.24 10.46 -4.10
N GLY A 41 -0.68 11.49 -4.75
CA GLY A 41 -1.35 12.20 -5.83
C GLY A 41 -1.58 11.29 -7.03
N GLN A 42 -0.51 10.63 -7.49
CA GLN A 42 -0.58 9.58 -8.51
C GLN A 42 -1.55 8.46 -8.10
N ALA A 43 -1.45 7.94 -6.88
CA ALA A 43 -2.32 6.86 -6.41
C ALA A 43 -3.79 7.24 -6.42
N THR A 44 -4.14 8.43 -5.93
CA THR A 44 -5.52 8.95 -5.99
C THR A 44 -6.04 9.00 -7.42
N GLY A 45 -5.24 9.54 -8.35
CA GLY A 45 -5.64 9.63 -9.76
C GLY A 45 -5.87 8.26 -10.40
N LEU A 46 -5.01 7.28 -10.09
CA LEU A 46 -5.12 5.92 -10.59
C LEU A 46 -6.33 5.19 -10.01
N VAL A 47 -6.55 5.29 -8.70
CA VAL A 47 -7.71 4.69 -8.01
C VAL A 47 -9.02 5.25 -8.56
N LEU A 48 -9.14 6.57 -8.67
CA LEU A 48 -10.35 7.20 -9.21
C LEU A 48 -10.58 6.85 -10.69
N GLY A 49 -9.50 6.78 -11.48
CA GLY A 49 -9.56 6.40 -12.89
C GLY A 49 -9.89 4.91 -13.12
N ALA A 50 -9.60 4.05 -12.15
CA ALA A 50 -9.89 2.63 -12.19
C ALA A 50 -11.28 2.26 -11.63
N LEU A 51 -12.05 3.22 -11.09
CA LEU A 51 -13.40 2.94 -10.61
C LEU A 51 -14.31 2.43 -11.76
N GLY A 52 -15.07 1.37 -11.50
CA GLY A 52 -15.97 0.75 -12.46
C GLY A 52 -15.28 -0.31 -13.31
N GLU A 53 -15.30 -0.18 -14.64
CA GLU A 53 -14.66 -1.11 -15.58
C GLU A 53 -13.20 -0.71 -15.91
N GLY A 54 -12.64 0.26 -15.17
CA GLY A 54 -11.26 0.69 -15.36
C GLY A 54 -10.28 -0.33 -14.77
N VAL A 55 -9.07 -0.41 -15.35
CA VAL A 55 -7.97 -1.21 -14.80
C VAL A 55 -6.77 -0.29 -14.54
N PHE A 56 -5.90 -0.68 -13.61
CA PHE A 56 -4.67 0.10 -13.40
C PHE A 56 -3.76 0.04 -14.64
N PRO A 57 -3.23 1.19 -15.10
CA PRO A 57 -2.12 1.19 -16.03
C PRO A 57 -0.84 0.71 -15.32
N PRO A 58 0.13 0.12 -16.05
CA PRO A 58 1.44 -0.18 -15.48
C PRO A 58 2.15 1.09 -14.99
N VAL A 59 2.79 1.01 -13.83
CA VAL A 59 3.64 2.08 -13.25
C VAL A 59 5.02 1.52 -12.91
N PRO A 60 5.88 1.27 -13.93
CA PRO A 60 7.11 0.49 -13.79
C PRO A 60 8.17 1.13 -12.86
N GLU A 61 8.00 2.40 -12.49
CA GLU A 61 8.85 3.10 -11.54
C GLU A 61 8.64 2.63 -10.09
N HIS A 62 7.46 2.08 -9.78
CA HIS A 62 7.04 1.70 -8.43
C HIS A 62 6.77 0.20 -8.34
N ILE A 63 6.88 -0.35 -7.14
CA ILE A 63 6.66 -1.80 -6.92
C ILE A 63 5.48 -2.10 -5.99
N THR A 64 4.91 -1.08 -5.36
CA THR A 64 3.89 -1.26 -4.34
C THR A 64 2.99 -0.05 -4.20
N TRP A 65 1.75 -0.32 -3.82
CA TRP A 65 0.87 0.63 -3.18
C TRP A 65 1.18 0.70 -1.69
N GLN A 66 0.99 1.88 -1.10
CA GLN A 66 0.89 2.06 0.35
C GLN A 66 -0.35 2.89 0.63
N VAL A 67 -1.48 2.24 0.89
CA VAL A 67 -2.81 2.87 0.90
C VAL A 67 -3.56 2.60 2.20
N PRO A 68 -4.50 3.47 2.59
CA PRO A 68 -5.46 3.12 3.61
C PRO A 68 -6.52 2.15 3.07
N PRO A 69 -7.22 1.40 3.93
CA PRO A 69 -8.28 0.49 3.51
C PRO A 69 -9.44 1.23 2.85
N ASP A 70 -9.70 2.47 3.29
CA ASP A 70 -10.74 3.36 2.81
C ASP A 70 -10.31 4.82 2.93
N THR A 71 -11.14 5.74 2.42
CA THR A 71 -10.87 7.17 2.45
C THR A 71 -11.07 7.84 3.80
N GLY A 72 -11.59 7.14 4.81
CA GLY A 72 -11.87 7.70 6.14
C GLY A 72 -10.62 8.18 6.88
N SER A 73 -9.46 7.64 6.52
CA SER A 73 -8.15 8.05 7.07
C SER A 73 -7.43 9.10 6.23
N ILE A 74 -7.99 9.51 5.08
CA ILE A 74 -7.38 10.49 4.18
C ILE A 74 -7.86 11.91 4.53
N GLY A 75 -6.95 12.73 5.03
CA GLY A 75 -7.22 14.15 5.31
C GLY A 75 -7.47 14.95 4.02
N GLY A 76 -8.38 15.94 4.11
CA GLY A 76 -8.65 16.89 3.03
C GLY A 76 -9.79 16.49 2.07
N LEU A 77 -10.41 15.32 2.27
CA LEU A 77 -11.62 14.93 1.54
C LEU A 77 -12.88 15.48 2.21
N PRO A 78 -13.98 15.68 1.44
CA PRO A 78 -15.29 16.03 2.01
C PRO A 78 -15.74 14.99 3.04
N SER A 79 -16.39 15.43 4.12
CA SER A 79 -16.80 14.55 5.22
C SER A 79 -17.86 13.51 4.83
N ASP A 80 -18.58 13.74 3.74
CA ASP A 80 -19.58 12.85 3.16
C ASP A 80 -19.01 11.93 2.08
N PHE A 81 -17.71 12.06 1.76
CA PHE A 81 -17.05 11.21 0.78
C PHE A 81 -16.43 9.98 1.44
N PHE A 82 -16.98 8.81 1.12
CA PHE A 82 -16.47 7.51 1.54
C PHE A 82 -16.27 6.60 0.33
N LEU A 83 -15.09 6.02 0.22
CA LEU A 83 -14.74 5.01 -0.77
C LEU A 83 -13.91 3.93 -0.10
N GLU A 84 -14.32 2.68 -0.27
CA GLU A 84 -13.49 1.53 0.04
C GLU A 84 -12.42 1.40 -1.04
N ILE A 85 -11.15 1.49 -0.65
CA ILE A 85 -10.02 1.48 -1.59
C ILE A 85 -9.56 0.05 -1.82
N VAL A 86 -9.43 -0.73 -0.74
CA VAL A 86 -8.88 -2.09 -0.80
C VAL A 86 -10.02 -3.08 -0.97
N THR A 87 -10.40 -3.32 -2.21
CA THR A 87 -11.44 -4.27 -2.63
C THR A 87 -10.84 -5.47 -3.36
N PRO A 88 -11.59 -6.58 -3.57
CA PRO A 88 -11.10 -7.71 -4.37
C PRO A 88 -10.64 -7.30 -5.78
N ASP A 89 -11.35 -6.37 -6.42
CA ASP A 89 -10.99 -5.85 -7.75
C ASP A 89 -9.70 -5.04 -7.68
N PHE A 90 -9.54 -4.18 -6.65
CA PHE A 90 -8.28 -3.45 -6.43
C PHE A 90 -7.08 -4.40 -6.28
N ILE A 91 -7.24 -5.50 -5.53
CA ILE A 91 -6.20 -6.52 -5.38
C ILE A 91 -5.91 -7.21 -6.72
N ALA A 92 -6.95 -7.59 -7.46
CA ALA A 92 -6.82 -8.28 -8.75
C ALA A 92 -6.11 -7.39 -9.78
N ASP A 93 -6.51 -6.13 -9.90
CA ASP A 93 -5.93 -5.17 -10.84
C ASP A 93 -4.49 -4.83 -10.46
N SER A 94 -4.20 -4.63 -9.16
CA SER A 94 -2.84 -4.39 -8.67
C SER A 94 -1.91 -5.55 -9.03
N ARG A 95 -2.39 -6.79 -8.84
CA ARG A 95 -1.64 -7.99 -9.22
C ARG A 95 -1.43 -8.08 -10.73
N ALA A 96 -2.42 -7.70 -11.54
CA ALA A 96 -2.31 -7.70 -12.99
C ALA A 96 -1.19 -6.76 -13.50
N VAL A 97 -0.89 -5.69 -12.76
CA VAL A 97 0.21 -4.76 -13.07
C VAL A 97 1.47 -4.96 -12.22
N ASN A 98 1.59 -6.09 -11.51
CA ASN A 98 2.73 -6.43 -10.65
C ASN A 98 3.02 -5.42 -9.52
N LEU A 99 1.97 -4.84 -8.92
CA LEU A 99 2.09 -4.00 -7.74
C LEU A 99 1.64 -4.75 -6.49
N ALA A 100 2.51 -4.78 -5.48
CA ALA A 100 2.12 -5.24 -4.15
C ALA A 100 1.14 -4.26 -3.50
N VAL A 101 0.25 -4.76 -2.66
CA VAL A 101 -0.71 -3.97 -1.90
C VAL A 101 -0.32 -3.98 -0.43
N GLN A 102 0.21 -2.85 0.06
CA GLN A 102 0.54 -2.66 1.48
C GLN A 102 -0.45 -1.69 2.08
N VAL A 103 -1.07 -2.06 3.21
CA VAL A 103 -2.10 -1.25 3.86
C VAL A 103 -1.63 -0.61 5.16
N TRP A 104 -2.09 0.60 5.45
CA TRP A 104 -1.80 1.32 6.69
C TRP A 104 -3.04 2.10 7.19
N THR A 105 -3.22 2.39 8.47
CA THR A 105 -2.65 1.71 9.63
C THR A 105 -3.75 0.83 10.23
N ILE A 106 -3.55 -0.49 10.23
CA ILE A 106 -4.58 -1.44 10.65
C ILE A 106 -4.31 -1.88 12.09
N ASN A 107 -5.19 -1.53 13.01
CA ASN A 107 -4.96 -1.70 14.45
C ASN A 107 -5.99 -2.58 15.17
N SER A 108 -7.11 -2.95 14.53
CA SER A 108 -8.07 -3.92 15.07
C SER A 108 -7.80 -5.32 14.50
N CYS A 109 -8.11 -6.35 15.29
CA CYS A 109 -7.96 -7.72 14.84
C CYS A 109 -8.90 -8.02 13.67
N GLU A 110 -10.14 -7.52 13.71
CA GLU A 110 -11.16 -7.75 12.70
C GLU A 110 -10.71 -7.21 11.34
N GLU A 111 -10.13 -6.01 11.34
CA GLU A 111 -9.63 -5.39 10.12
C GLU A 111 -8.35 -6.10 9.62
N MET A 112 -7.48 -6.57 10.53
CA MET A 112 -6.33 -7.40 10.15
C MET A 112 -6.79 -8.68 9.43
N LEU A 113 -7.79 -9.39 9.97
CA LEU A 113 -8.35 -10.59 9.35
C LEU A 113 -8.97 -10.26 7.98
N ARG A 114 -9.76 -9.18 7.89
CA ARG A 114 -10.34 -8.73 6.62
C ARG A 114 -9.26 -8.47 5.56
N MET A 115 -8.20 -7.73 5.91
CA MET A 115 -7.11 -7.41 4.98
C MET A 115 -6.34 -8.68 4.55
N ILE A 116 -6.11 -9.60 5.48
CA ILE A 116 -5.50 -10.91 5.18
C ILE A 116 -6.38 -11.71 4.21
N ASP A 117 -7.69 -11.77 4.43
CA ASP A 117 -8.63 -12.52 3.59
C ASP A 117 -8.75 -11.91 2.19
N LEU A 118 -8.67 -10.58 2.06
CA LEU A 118 -8.58 -9.90 0.78
C LEU A 118 -7.26 -10.19 0.03
N GLY A 119 -6.23 -10.65 0.74
CA GLY A 119 -4.94 -11.02 0.14
C GLY A 119 -3.99 -9.85 -0.06
N VAL A 120 -4.01 -8.85 0.85
CA VAL A 120 -2.97 -7.80 0.86
C VAL A 120 -1.58 -8.41 1.11
N ASP A 121 -0.54 -7.77 0.57
CA ASP A 121 0.83 -8.25 0.67
C ASP A 121 1.53 -7.80 1.96
N ALA A 122 1.09 -6.69 2.58
CA ALA A 122 1.57 -6.29 3.90
C ALA A 122 0.54 -5.46 4.67
N ILE A 123 0.61 -5.56 6.00
CA ILE A 123 -0.16 -4.74 6.94
C ILE A 123 0.80 -3.93 7.80
N MET A 124 0.69 -2.61 7.75
CA MET A 124 1.36 -1.69 8.66
C MET A 124 0.45 -1.45 9.88
N THR A 125 1.00 -1.66 11.07
CA THR A 125 0.24 -1.66 12.32
C THR A 125 1.06 -1.12 13.49
N ASP A 126 0.39 -0.46 14.43
CA ASP A 126 0.95 -0.11 15.73
C ASP A 126 0.89 -1.29 16.72
N ARG A 127 0.27 -2.41 16.32
CA ARG A 127 0.12 -3.63 17.13
C ARG A 127 0.83 -4.83 16.47
N PRO A 128 2.15 -4.79 16.27
CA PRO A 128 2.87 -5.84 15.55
C PRO A 128 2.80 -7.21 16.22
N LEU A 129 2.72 -7.26 17.56
CA LEU A 129 2.57 -8.53 18.29
C LEU A 129 1.21 -9.18 18.02
N LEU A 130 0.13 -8.39 18.01
CA LEU A 130 -1.21 -8.89 17.67
C LEU A 130 -1.24 -9.47 16.24
N LEU A 131 -0.69 -8.73 15.27
CA LEU A 131 -0.61 -9.22 13.89
C LEU A 131 0.23 -10.50 13.80
N ALA A 132 1.36 -10.57 14.50
CA ALA A 132 2.19 -11.76 14.53
C ALA A 132 1.45 -12.98 15.11
N ASP A 133 0.69 -12.80 16.20
CA ASP A 133 -0.11 -13.88 16.81
C ASP A 133 -1.18 -14.40 15.83
N ILE A 134 -1.87 -13.50 15.12
CA ILE A 134 -2.83 -13.86 14.07
C ILE A 134 -2.15 -14.64 12.94
N LEU A 135 -1.02 -14.17 12.44
CA LEU A 135 -0.30 -14.81 11.34
C LEU A 135 0.27 -16.19 11.71
N ASN A 136 0.68 -16.37 12.97
CA ASN A 136 1.15 -17.65 13.51
C ASN A 136 0.02 -18.63 13.86
N THR A 137 -1.24 -18.19 13.83
CA THR A 137 -2.42 -19.05 14.00
C THR A 137 -2.85 -19.63 12.65
N PRO A 138 -3.17 -20.94 12.56
CA PRO A 138 -3.70 -21.55 11.33
C PRO A 138 -4.90 -20.77 10.79
N PRO A 139 -5.04 -20.56 9.47
CA PRO A 139 -6.11 -19.74 8.90
C PRO A 139 -7.52 -20.12 9.37
N ALA A 140 -7.80 -21.41 9.56
CA ALA A 140 -9.10 -21.90 10.03
C ALA A 140 -9.40 -21.62 11.51
N GLU A 141 -8.39 -21.24 12.30
CA GLU A 141 -8.47 -21.02 13.75
C GLU A 141 -8.35 -19.54 14.13
N ARG A 142 -8.05 -18.66 13.15
CA ARG A 142 -7.92 -17.22 13.39
C ARG A 142 -9.24 -16.63 13.88
N SER A 143 -9.20 -15.94 15.01
CA SER A 143 -10.35 -15.22 15.56
C SER A 143 -9.90 -14.02 16.40
N CYS A 144 -10.83 -13.10 16.64
CA CYS A 144 -10.61 -11.90 17.48
C CYS A 144 -11.21 -12.02 18.88
N ASN A 145 -11.69 -13.21 19.26
CA ASN A 145 -12.33 -13.49 20.55
C ASN A 145 -11.34 -14.02 21.59
#